data_AF-A0A257J7M6-F1
#
_entry.id   AF-A0A257J7M6-F1
#
_cell.length_a   1.000
_cell.length_b   1.000
_cell.length_c   1.000
_cell.angle_alpha   90.00
_cell.angle_beta   90.00
_cell.angle_gamma   90.00
#
_symmetry.space_group_name_H-M   'P 1'
#
loop_
_entity.id
_entity.type
_entity.pdbx_description
1 polymer ?
#
loop_
_entity_poly.entity_id
_entity_poly.type
_entity_poly.pdbx_seq_one_letter_code
_entity_poly.pdbx_strand_id
1 'polypeptide(L)'
;MHRPLRSLAQSLSALGFPVLRIDPLGIGDSADLDEDAEAWSHWRHGAEAARDFLKGQTGVDQVVMAGLRMGGRLAADIASEGLLLLAPVASGKTWLRELKLAAAMSGTSGAEGDDGLESEGLRLSGAAVRSLQTVDLASLTTTAAHALVFAQNAQAASVGKRLTDLGVDTQVHDFPGYEDLLDDSHSNKAPSEVFEIILAWAEQTYPGNQLSAPQPDLQPCRMSGPGYVEDPVDLGGGSNGLVTRPVAPSGLGLIICNTSCEPRAGIGRFAVSTARTLALEGVTSLRFDFLSMGDSDAEGEGHMYLADRNPEFARAEAFLRGQGCTKIAVLGVCSGSFHAIRATSALETLDRAYCVSSRLVWQKGDSLDPQFRDQGKATVSYVAGVRNPETWKRLIKGDIDVPAVLRTLWGRLLTKVKARLNSKASAPLRQGVAAISGRGGALRLVMGLEDSSLDELESYFGPRAGRFTRQPGMSMLVIDDLDHGLAKAANRAIVLKDLKAFLDLG
;
A
#
# COMPACT_ATOMS: atom_id res chain seq x y z
N MET A 1 2.12 -7.73 -3.00
CA MET A 1 1.67 -8.49 -4.20
C MET A 1 1.70 -7.73 -5.53
N HIS A 2 1.43 -6.41 -5.58
CA HIS A 2 1.31 -5.67 -6.86
C HIS A 2 2.51 -5.83 -7.81
N ARG A 3 3.74 -5.65 -7.28
CA ARG A 3 4.98 -5.69 -8.07
C ARG A 3 5.26 -7.07 -8.72
N PRO A 4 5.21 -8.21 -8.00
CA PRO A 4 5.30 -9.52 -8.63
C PRO A 4 4.30 -9.74 -9.76
N LEU A 5 3.03 -9.36 -9.57
CA LEU A 5 1.99 -9.53 -10.59
C LEU A 5 2.19 -8.60 -11.80
N ARG A 6 2.72 -7.39 -11.59
CA ARG A 6 3.16 -6.51 -12.69
C ARG A 6 4.29 -7.16 -13.49
N SER A 7 5.26 -7.77 -12.83
CA SER A 7 6.37 -8.46 -13.51
C SER A 7 5.86 -9.63 -14.35
N LEU A 8 4.91 -10.43 -13.84
CA LEU A 8 4.28 -11.50 -14.61
C LEU A 8 3.55 -10.94 -15.85
N ALA A 9 2.79 -9.85 -15.69
CA ALA A 9 2.11 -9.19 -16.81
C ALA A 9 3.10 -8.69 -17.88
N GLN A 10 4.24 -8.13 -17.48
CA GLN A 10 5.30 -7.70 -18.40
C GLN A 10 5.93 -8.89 -19.13
N SER A 11 6.19 -10.00 -18.44
CA SER A 11 6.72 -11.21 -19.08
C SER A 11 5.75 -11.83 -20.08
N LEU A 12 4.45 -11.88 -19.75
CA LEU A 12 3.40 -12.31 -20.68
C LEU A 12 3.30 -11.36 -21.89
N SER A 13 3.39 -10.04 -21.66
CA SER A 13 3.42 -9.06 -22.75
C SER A 13 4.64 -9.23 -23.67
N ALA A 14 5.80 -9.60 -23.12
CA ALA A 14 7.00 -9.88 -23.92
C ALA A 14 6.84 -11.15 -24.79
N LEU A 15 5.98 -12.08 -24.40
CA LEU A 15 5.55 -13.23 -25.21
C LEU A 15 4.45 -12.88 -26.23
N GLY A 16 4.07 -11.60 -26.32
CA GLY A 16 3.08 -11.10 -27.28
C GLY A 16 1.64 -11.14 -26.81
N PHE A 17 1.36 -11.44 -25.54
CA PHE A 17 0.00 -11.38 -25.00
C PHE A 17 -0.36 -9.95 -24.61
N PRO A 18 -1.44 -9.35 -25.14
CA PRO A 18 -1.96 -8.10 -24.59
C PRO A 18 -2.50 -8.36 -23.18
N VAL A 19 -1.90 -7.72 -22.17
CA VAL A 19 -2.29 -7.92 -20.76
C VAL A 19 -2.98 -6.68 -20.21
N LEU A 20 -4.21 -6.87 -19.72
CA LEU A 20 -4.93 -5.88 -18.92
C LEU A 20 -4.93 -6.32 -17.45
N ARG A 21 -4.46 -5.45 -16.56
CA ARG A 21 -4.64 -5.58 -15.11
C ARG A 21 -5.75 -4.65 -14.66
N ILE A 22 -6.55 -5.11 -13.71
CA ILE A 22 -7.67 -4.33 -13.17
C ILE A 22 -7.64 -4.33 -11.65
N ASP A 23 -8.07 -3.22 -11.08
CA ASP A 23 -8.48 -3.12 -9.68
C ASP A 23 -10.01 -3.23 -9.61
N PRO A 24 -10.57 -4.14 -8.82
CA PRO A 24 -12.02 -4.17 -8.60
C PRO A 24 -12.54 -2.86 -7.99
N LEU A 25 -13.84 -2.57 -8.16
CA LEU A 25 -14.47 -1.43 -7.48
C LEU A 25 -14.23 -1.46 -5.96
N GLY A 26 -13.90 -0.31 -5.39
CA GLY A 26 -13.52 -0.15 -3.99
C GLY A 26 -12.09 -0.57 -3.66
N ILE A 27 -11.30 -1.02 -4.64
CA ILE A 27 -9.90 -1.46 -4.48
C ILE A 27 -8.97 -0.59 -5.34
N GLY A 28 -7.71 -0.43 -4.91
CA GLY A 28 -6.68 0.29 -5.66
C GLY A 28 -7.14 1.68 -6.10
N ASP A 29 -6.89 2.04 -7.35
CA ASP A 29 -7.26 3.34 -7.92
C ASP A 29 -8.70 3.40 -8.47
N SER A 30 -9.44 2.29 -8.46
CA SER A 30 -10.82 2.24 -8.95
C SER A 30 -11.77 3.13 -8.15
N ALA A 31 -12.95 3.38 -8.74
CA ALA A 31 -14.03 4.11 -8.08
C ALA A 31 -14.43 3.44 -6.76
N ASP A 32 -15.00 4.24 -5.86
CA ASP A 32 -15.48 3.74 -4.57
C ASP A 32 -16.65 2.77 -4.74
N LEU A 33 -16.79 1.86 -3.79
CA LEU A 33 -17.89 0.92 -3.72
C LEU A 33 -18.81 1.37 -2.58
N ASP A 34 -20.10 1.53 -2.87
CA ASP A 34 -21.07 1.96 -1.86
C ASP A 34 -21.19 0.95 -0.72
N GLU A 35 -21.47 1.44 0.50
CA GLU A 35 -21.57 0.60 1.71
C GLU A 35 -22.63 -0.52 1.58
N ASP A 36 -23.74 -0.25 0.87
CA ASP A 36 -24.81 -1.22 0.65
C ASP A 36 -24.60 -2.11 -0.58
N ALA A 37 -23.51 -1.94 -1.32
CA ALA A 37 -23.28 -2.65 -2.57
C ALA A 37 -22.88 -4.11 -2.34
N GLU A 38 -23.43 -4.99 -3.20
CA GLU A 38 -23.02 -6.38 -3.29
C GLU A 38 -21.68 -6.49 -4.02
N ALA A 39 -20.57 -6.48 -3.27
CA ALA A 39 -19.22 -6.45 -3.82
C ALA A 39 -18.97 -7.54 -4.90
N TRP A 40 -19.42 -8.78 -4.67
CA TRP A 40 -19.16 -9.88 -5.60
C TRP A 40 -19.77 -9.66 -6.98
N SER A 41 -21.00 -9.15 -7.05
CA SER A 41 -21.68 -8.88 -8.32
C SER A 41 -21.00 -7.76 -9.09
N HIS A 42 -20.60 -6.70 -8.40
CA HIS A 42 -19.89 -5.56 -8.99
C HIS A 42 -18.50 -5.95 -9.48
N TRP A 43 -17.76 -6.76 -8.73
CA TRP A 43 -16.45 -7.26 -9.13
C TRP A 43 -16.57 -8.18 -10.35
N ARG A 44 -17.60 -9.04 -10.41
CA ARG A 44 -17.87 -9.90 -11.57
C ARG A 44 -18.15 -9.07 -12.81
N HIS A 45 -19.06 -8.10 -12.70
CA HIS A 45 -19.41 -7.22 -13.82
C HIS A 45 -18.19 -6.41 -14.30
N GLY A 46 -17.37 -5.90 -13.37
CA GLY A 46 -16.14 -5.20 -13.70
C GLY A 46 -15.12 -6.07 -14.44
N ALA A 47 -14.97 -7.34 -14.04
CA ALA A 47 -14.09 -8.29 -14.72
C ALA A 47 -14.60 -8.69 -16.12
N GLU A 48 -15.92 -8.84 -16.29
CA GLU A 48 -16.55 -9.05 -17.61
C GLU A 48 -16.34 -7.83 -18.53
N ALA A 49 -16.56 -6.61 -18.01
CA ALA A 49 -16.32 -5.37 -18.74
C ALA A 49 -14.85 -5.20 -19.12
N ALA A 50 -13.91 -5.60 -18.26
CA ALA A 50 -12.49 -5.57 -18.53
C ALA A 50 -12.07 -6.54 -19.65
N ARG A 51 -12.60 -7.79 -19.63
CA ARG A 51 -12.43 -8.76 -20.71
C ARG A 51 -12.93 -8.18 -22.02
N ASP A 52 -14.14 -7.65 -22.04
CA ASP A 52 -14.77 -7.11 -23.25
C ASP A 52 -14.03 -5.86 -23.76
N PHE A 53 -13.55 -5.01 -22.86
CA PHE A 53 -12.68 -3.89 -23.19
C PHE A 53 -11.37 -4.37 -23.84
N LEU A 54 -10.68 -5.36 -23.26
CA LEU A 54 -9.45 -5.90 -23.85
C LEU A 54 -9.69 -6.43 -25.27
N LYS A 55 -10.75 -7.22 -25.48
CA LYS A 55 -11.14 -7.72 -26.82
C LYS A 55 -11.42 -6.57 -27.79
N GLY A 56 -12.18 -5.57 -27.35
CA GLY A 56 -12.52 -4.40 -28.15
C GLY A 56 -11.32 -3.54 -28.55
N GLN A 57 -10.33 -3.39 -27.66
CA GLN A 57 -9.13 -2.59 -27.94
C GLN A 57 -8.09 -3.31 -28.78
N THR A 58 -7.96 -4.62 -28.61
CA THR A 58 -6.85 -5.39 -29.21
C THR A 58 -7.26 -6.25 -30.39
N GLY A 59 -8.57 -6.52 -30.53
CA GLY A 59 -9.11 -7.42 -31.55
C GLY A 59 -8.93 -8.90 -31.24
N VAL A 60 -8.43 -9.28 -30.06
CA VAL A 60 -8.28 -10.69 -29.68
C VAL A 60 -9.65 -11.37 -29.52
N ASP A 61 -9.75 -12.60 -30.00
CA ASP A 61 -10.94 -13.43 -29.93
C ASP A 61 -10.92 -14.38 -28.72
N GLN A 62 -9.74 -14.72 -28.22
CA GLN A 62 -9.52 -15.53 -27.02
C GLN A 62 -8.92 -14.71 -25.87
N VAL A 63 -9.41 -14.93 -24.66
CA VAL A 63 -8.93 -14.30 -23.43
C VAL A 63 -8.66 -15.36 -22.37
N VAL A 64 -7.52 -15.21 -21.70
CA VAL A 64 -7.20 -15.93 -20.48
C VAL A 64 -7.53 -15.05 -19.28
N MET A 65 -8.44 -15.50 -18.42
CA MET A 65 -8.71 -14.81 -17.16
C MET A 65 -7.74 -15.31 -16.09
N ALA A 66 -7.04 -14.38 -15.45
CA ALA A 66 -6.03 -14.70 -14.45
C ALA A 66 -6.35 -14.02 -13.11
N GLY A 67 -5.98 -14.67 -12.01
CA GLY A 67 -6.13 -14.02 -10.70
C GLY A 67 -5.48 -14.76 -9.54
N LEU A 68 -5.21 -14.01 -8.48
CA LEU A 68 -4.64 -14.49 -7.23
C LEU A 68 -5.72 -14.51 -6.13
N ARG A 69 -5.81 -15.61 -5.38
CA ARG A 69 -6.71 -15.75 -4.22
C ARG A 69 -8.17 -15.50 -4.61
N MET A 70 -8.83 -14.49 -4.03
CA MET A 70 -10.20 -14.13 -4.38
C MET A 70 -10.30 -13.66 -5.84
N GLY A 71 -9.28 -13.00 -6.36
CA GLY A 71 -9.19 -12.67 -7.79
C GLY A 71 -9.10 -13.90 -8.69
N GLY A 72 -8.47 -14.97 -8.23
CA GLY A 72 -8.44 -16.26 -8.95
C GLY A 72 -9.82 -16.92 -8.98
N ARG A 73 -10.56 -16.84 -7.87
CA ARG A 73 -11.96 -17.27 -7.88
C ARG A 73 -12.82 -16.41 -8.80
N LEU A 74 -12.62 -15.10 -8.78
CA LEU A 74 -13.34 -14.17 -9.65
C LEU A 74 -13.09 -14.50 -11.13
N ALA A 75 -11.83 -14.70 -11.51
CA ALA A 75 -11.44 -15.10 -12.86
C ALA A 75 -12.14 -16.39 -13.31
N ALA A 76 -12.26 -17.38 -12.43
CA ALA A 76 -12.89 -18.66 -12.74
C ALA A 76 -14.41 -18.56 -12.99
N ASP A 77 -15.08 -17.55 -12.44
CA ASP A 77 -16.53 -17.31 -12.60
C ASP A 77 -16.85 -16.46 -13.87
N ILE A 78 -15.83 -15.98 -14.59
CA ILE A 78 -15.99 -15.22 -15.84
C ILE A 78 -15.86 -16.15 -17.05
N ALA A 79 -16.75 -16.02 -18.03
CA ALA A 79 -16.63 -16.75 -19.28
C ALA A 79 -15.35 -16.33 -20.03
N SER A 80 -14.50 -17.29 -20.34
CA SER A 80 -13.23 -17.10 -21.02
C SER A 80 -12.80 -18.39 -21.71
N GLU A 81 -11.75 -18.32 -22.51
CA GLU A 81 -11.20 -19.46 -23.24
C GLU A 81 -10.13 -20.19 -22.40
N GLY A 82 -9.44 -19.47 -21.53
CA GLY A 82 -8.48 -20.03 -20.58
C GLY A 82 -8.58 -19.44 -19.18
N LEU A 83 -8.02 -20.17 -18.21
CA LEU A 83 -7.92 -19.77 -16.81
C LEU A 83 -6.49 -19.91 -16.29
N LEU A 84 -5.99 -18.89 -15.59
CA LEU A 84 -4.72 -18.93 -14.84
C LEU A 84 -4.99 -18.57 -13.37
N LEU A 85 -5.06 -19.58 -12.51
CA LEU A 85 -5.53 -19.42 -11.14
C LEU A 85 -4.40 -19.63 -10.13
N LEU A 86 -4.02 -18.56 -9.44
CA LEU A 86 -3.01 -18.59 -8.40
C LEU A 86 -3.69 -18.67 -7.03
N ALA A 87 -3.48 -19.75 -6.29
CA ALA A 87 -4.05 -19.97 -4.96
C ALA A 87 -5.58 -19.69 -4.86
N PRO A 88 -6.43 -20.14 -5.81
CA PRO A 88 -7.82 -19.70 -5.91
C PRO A 88 -8.65 -20.04 -4.65
N VAL A 89 -9.59 -19.17 -4.33
CA VAL A 89 -10.50 -19.36 -3.18
C VAL A 89 -11.67 -20.28 -3.58
N ALA A 90 -11.80 -21.41 -2.90
CA ALA A 90 -12.95 -22.32 -3.08
C ALA A 90 -14.24 -21.80 -2.41
N SER A 91 -14.12 -21.17 -1.25
CA SER A 91 -15.26 -20.68 -0.45
C SER A 91 -15.01 -19.30 0.12
N GLY A 92 -15.91 -18.36 -0.16
CA GLY A 92 -15.85 -17.01 0.40
C GLY A 92 -15.98 -16.98 1.91
N LYS A 93 -16.75 -17.90 2.51
CA LYS A 93 -16.86 -18.04 3.98
C LYS A 93 -15.51 -18.39 4.62
N THR A 94 -14.76 -19.30 4.01
CA THR A 94 -13.42 -19.68 4.49
C THR A 94 -12.45 -18.52 4.34
N TRP A 95 -12.45 -17.84 3.19
CA TRP A 95 -11.58 -16.69 2.97
C TRP A 95 -11.86 -15.54 3.94
N LEU A 96 -13.14 -15.22 4.20
CA LEU A 96 -13.51 -14.22 5.20
C LEU A 96 -13.05 -14.59 6.61
N ARG A 97 -13.03 -15.89 6.96
CA ARG A 97 -12.47 -16.36 8.23
C ARG A 97 -10.96 -16.20 8.29
N GLU A 98 -10.26 -16.50 7.20
CA GLU A 98 -8.81 -16.28 7.08
C GLU A 98 -8.47 -14.79 7.29
N LEU A 99 -9.21 -13.88 6.66
CA LEU A 99 -9.04 -12.44 6.86
C LEU A 99 -9.29 -12.01 8.31
N LYS A 100 -10.34 -12.53 8.97
CA LYS A 100 -10.59 -12.24 10.39
C LYS A 100 -9.46 -12.71 11.30
N LEU A 101 -8.87 -13.86 11.00
CA LEU A 101 -7.73 -14.38 11.75
C LEU A 101 -6.48 -13.53 11.51
N ALA A 102 -6.20 -13.14 10.27
CA ALA A 102 -5.10 -12.24 9.92
C ALA A 102 -5.22 -10.89 10.62
N ALA A 103 -6.42 -10.29 10.62
CA ALA A 103 -6.71 -9.04 11.32
C ALA A 103 -6.47 -9.14 12.84
N ALA A 104 -6.87 -10.27 13.45
CA ALA A 104 -6.66 -10.52 14.88
C ALA A 104 -5.17 -10.70 15.21
N MET A 105 -4.40 -11.36 14.35
CA MET A 105 -2.97 -11.56 14.53
C MET A 105 -2.15 -10.28 14.34
N SER A 106 -2.52 -9.43 13.38
CA SER A 106 -1.87 -8.15 13.11
C SER A 106 -2.36 -7.00 14.00
N GLY A 107 -3.40 -7.22 14.81
CA GLY A 107 -4.02 -6.17 15.64
C GLY A 107 -4.75 -5.10 14.82
N THR A 108 -5.14 -5.42 13.58
CA THR A 108 -5.84 -4.52 12.64
C THR A 108 -7.35 -4.76 12.57
N SER A 109 -7.88 -5.60 13.46
CA SER A 109 -9.32 -5.84 13.60
C SER A 109 -10.11 -4.54 13.71
N GLY A 110 -11.22 -4.47 12.97
CA GLY A 110 -12.18 -3.37 13.06
C GLY A 110 -12.87 -3.29 14.43
N ALA A 111 -13.68 -2.24 14.61
CA ALA A 111 -14.41 -2.01 15.86
C ALA A 111 -15.38 -3.15 16.20
N GLU A 112 -15.53 -3.46 17.50
CA GLU A 112 -16.51 -4.45 17.96
C GLU A 112 -17.94 -4.00 17.60
N GLY A 113 -18.73 -4.92 17.04
CA GLY A 113 -20.13 -4.69 16.68
C GLY A 113 -20.37 -4.20 15.24
N ASP A 114 -19.31 -3.97 14.46
CA ASP A 114 -19.38 -3.71 13.02
C ASP A 114 -19.76 -5.00 12.25
N ASP A 115 -20.76 -4.92 11.35
CA ASP A 115 -21.18 -6.07 10.54
C ASP A 115 -20.25 -6.32 9.34
N GLY A 116 -19.33 -5.38 9.07
CA GLY A 116 -18.27 -5.48 8.09
C GLY A 116 -17.04 -6.28 8.54
N LEU A 117 -15.96 -6.13 7.78
CA LEU A 117 -14.66 -6.72 8.03
C LEU A 117 -13.58 -5.71 7.69
N GLU A 118 -12.61 -5.57 8.58
CA GLU A 118 -11.36 -4.85 8.32
C GLU A 118 -10.17 -5.78 8.59
N SER A 119 -9.21 -5.79 7.67
CA SER A 119 -7.98 -6.57 7.77
C SER A 119 -6.88 -5.90 6.97
N GLU A 120 -5.83 -5.43 7.66
CA GLU A 120 -4.59 -4.95 7.01
C GLU A 120 -4.82 -3.90 5.91
N GLY A 121 -5.76 -2.97 6.14
CA GLY A 121 -6.14 -1.94 5.17
C GLY A 121 -7.30 -2.32 4.24
N LEU A 122 -7.60 -3.60 4.06
CA LEU A 122 -8.82 -4.01 3.35
C LEU A 122 -10.04 -3.76 4.24
N ARG A 123 -11.00 -3.00 3.70
CA ARG A 123 -12.31 -2.77 4.34
C ARG A 123 -13.41 -3.34 3.46
N LEU A 124 -14.26 -4.18 4.06
CA LEU A 124 -15.47 -4.72 3.45
C LEU A 124 -16.67 -4.31 4.31
N SER A 125 -17.69 -3.72 3.71
CA SER A 125 -18.96 -3.44 4.39
C SER A 125 -19.70 -4.74 4.76
N GLY A 126 -20.72 -4.64 5.61
CA GLY A 126 -21.58 -5.79 5.90
C GLY A 126 -22.27 -6.36 4.66
N ALA A 127 -22.69 -5.51 3.72
CA ALA A 127 -23.26 -5.94 2.43
C ALA A 127 -22.23 -6.69 1.58
N ALA A 128 -21.00 -6.18 1.50
CA ALA A 128 -19.90 -6.86 0.83
C ALA A 128 -19.59 -8.23 1.47
N VAL A 129 -19.53 -8.30 2.80
CA VAL A 129 -19.32 -9.58 3.53
C VAL A 129 -20.42 -10.58 3.20
N ARG A 130 -21.70 -10.19 3.26
CA ARG A 130 -22.84 -11.07 2.93
C ARG A 130 -22.78 -11.55 1.47
N SER A 131 -22.47 -10.66 0.54
CA SER A 131 -22.30 -10.98 -0.88
C SER A 131 -21.17 -11.99 -1.09
N LEU A 132 -20.01 -11.78 -0.45
CA LEU A 132 -18.87 -12.70 -0.57
C LEU A 132 -19.12 -14.08 0.08
N GLN A 133 -20.02 -14.18 1.05
CA GLN A 133 -20.42 -15.47 1.64
C GLN A 133 -21.19 -16.38 0.67
N THR A 134 -21.73 -15.86 -0.43
CA THR A 134 -22.44 -16.66 -1.45
C THR A 134 -21.47 -17.37 -2.39
N VAL A 135 -20.18 -17.02 -2.36
CA VAL A 135 -19.13 -17.64 -3.19
C VAL A 135 -18.86 -19.06 -2.67
N ASP A 136 -19.26 -20.05 -3.47
CA ASP A 136 -19.16 -21.48 -3.13
C ASP A 136 -18.63 -22.30 -4.30
N LEU A 137 -17.88 -23.37 -4.03
CA LEU A 137 -17.29 -24.19 -5.08
C LEU A 137 -18.35 -24.90 -5.94
N ALA A 138 -19.50 -25.26 -5.36
CA ALA A 138 -20.57 -25.94 -6.07
C ALA A 138 -21.22 -25.06 -7.15
N SER A 139 -21.18 -23.73 -6.97
CA SER A 139 -21.70 -22.78 -7.95
C SER A 139 -20.71 -22.43 -9.06
N LEU A 140 -19.46 -22.92 -8.99
CA LEU A 140 -18.46 -22.68 -10.04
C LEU A 140 -18.93 -23.31 -11.35
N THR A 141 -18.99 -22.45 -12.37
CA THR A 141 -19.27 -22.80 -13.77
C THR A 141 -18.29 -22.06 -14.65
N THR A 142 -17.85 -22.67 -15.75
CA THR A 142 -16.93 -22.01 -16.68
C THR A 142 -17.16 -22.52 -18.10
N THR A 143 -16.68 -21.74 -19.08
CA THR A 143 -16.62 -22.09 -20.50
C THR A 143 -15.19 -22.32 -20.98
N ALA A 144 -14.19 -22.22 -20.09
CA ALA A 144 -12.79 -22.34 -20.44
C ALA A 144 -12.45 -23.74 -20.94
N ALA A 145 -11.61 -23.81 -21.97
CA ALA A 145 -11.10 -25.07 -22.48
C ALA A 145 -9.88 -25.54 -21.67
N HIS A 146 -9.04 -24.60 -21.23
CA HIS A 146 -7.79 -24.88 -20.53
C HIS A 146 -7.71 -24.12 -19.20
N ALA A 147 -7.12 -24.76 -18.19
CA ALA A 147 -6.86 -24.14 -16.91
C ALA A 147 -5.49 -24.53 -16.36
N LEU A 148 -4.73 -23.54 -15.88
CA LEU A 148 -3.54 -23.74 -15.07
C LEU A 148 -3.80 -23.26 -13.65
N VAL A 149 -3.63 -24.14 -12.67
CA VAL A 149 -3.94 -23.87 -11.26
C VAL A 149 -2.71 -24.13 -10.39
N PHE A 150 -2.34 -23.15 -9.58
CA PHE A 150 -1.32 -23.31 -8.54
C PHE A 150 -1.99 -23.33 -7.18
N ALA A 151 -1.84 -24.43 -6.45
CA ALA A 151 -2.48 -24.67 -5.17
C ALA A 151 -1.45 -24.72 -4.04
N GLN A 152 -1.66 -23.88 -3.03
CA GLN A 152 -0.88 -23.89 -1.79
C GLN A 152 -1.47 -24.84 -0.73
N ASN A 153 -2.70 -25.32 -0.94
CA ASN A 153 -3.40 -26.21 -0.02
C ASN A 153 -4.53 -26.99 -0.73
N ALA A 154 -5.15 -27.91 0.00
CA ALA A 154 -6.24 -28.76 -0.52
C ALA A 154 -7.50 -27.98 -0.94
N GLN A 155 -7.79 -26.82 -0.33
CA GLN A 155 -8.93 -25.99 -0.73
C GLN A 155 -8.71 -25.39 -2.12
N ALA A 156 -7.53 -24.82 -2.38
CA ALA A 156 -7.18 -24.33 -3.71
C ALA A 156 -7.14 -25.47 -4.75
N ALA A 157 -6.57 -26.63 -4.40
CA ALA A 157 -6.54 -27.79 -5.28
C ALA A 157 -7.96 -28.31 -5.64
N SER A 158 -8.93 -28.16 -4.73
CA SER A 158 -10.33 -28.54 -5.00
C SER A 158 -11.00 -27.71 -6.10
N VAL A 159 -10.55 -26.46 -6.30
CA VAL A 159 -10.97 -25.63 -7.45
C VAL A 159 -10.51 -26.27 -8.75
N GLY A 160 -9.24 -26.67 -8.83
CA GLY A 160 -8.69 -27.40 -9.98
C GLY A 160 -9.44 -28.70 -10.25
N LYS A 161 -9.70 -29.50 -9.22
CA LYS A 161 -10.50 -30.73 -9.35
C LYS A 161 -11.90 -30.45 -9.90
N ARG A 162 -12.57 -29.39 -9.42
CA ARG A 162 -13.91 -29.02 -9.92
C ARG A 162 -13.87 -28.62 -11.40
N LEU A 163 -12.83 -27.92 -11.85
CA LEU A 163 -12.64 -27.58 -13.26
C LEU A 163 -12.47 -28.85 -14.12
N THR A 164 -11.66 -29.82 -13.66
CA THR A 164 -11.55 -31.13 -14.32
C THR A 164 -12.89 -31.87 -14.36
N ASP A 165 -13.65 -31.87 -13.26
CA ASP A 165 -14.97 -32.49 -13.18
C ASP A 165 -16.00 -31.80 -14.13
N LEU A 166 -15.77 -30.54 -14.49
CA LEU A 166 -16.54 -29.77 -15.48
C LEU A 166 -16.04 -29.98 -16.93
N GLY A 167 -15.00 -30.80 -17.14
CA GLY A 167 -14.47 -31.13 -18.46
C GLY A 167 -13.39 -30.17 -18.98
N VAL A 168 -12.85 -29.28 -18.14
CA VAL A 168 -11.75 -28.38 -18.51
C VAL A 168 -10.44 -29.15 -18.50
N ASP A 169 -9.60 -28.99 -19.53
CA ASP A 169 -8.23 -29.49 -19.54
C ASP A 169 -7.39 -28.72 -18.50
N THR A 170 -7.24 -29.33 -17.31
CA THR A 170 -6.76 -28.64 -16.11
C THR A 170 -5.44 -29.22 -15.65
N GLN A 171 -4.43 -28.36 -15.52
CA GLN A 171 -3.15 -28.67 -14.90
C GLN A 171 -3.12 -28.07 -13.49
N VAL A 172 -2.88 -28.90 -12.47
CA VAL A 172 -2.80 -28.47 -11.07
C VAL A 172 -1.38 -28.72 -10.54
N HIS A 173 -0.75 -27.66 -10.07
CA HIS A 173 0.61 -27.66 -9.52
C HIS A 173 0.61 -27.20 -8.07
N ASP A 174 1.64 -27.59 -7.32
CA ASP A 174 1.96 -26.97 -6.03
C ASP A 174 2.40 -25.51 -6.24
N PHE A 175 2.34 -24.70 -5.17
CA PHE A 175 2.69 -23.28 -5.23
C PHE A 175 3.96 -22.97 -4.41
N PRO A 176 5.17 -23.32 -4.90
CA PRO A 176 6.42 -22.92 -4.25
C PRO A 176 6.56 -21.39 -4.21
N GLY A 177 7.05 -20.86 -3.09
CA GLY A 177 7.21 -19.41 -2.87
C GLY A 177 5.91 -18.66 -2.54
N TYR A 178 4.79 -19.36 -2.27
CA TYR A 178 3.53 -18.72 -1.87
C TYR A 178 3.65 -17.82 -0.64
N GLU A 179 4.38 -18.26 0.40
CA GLU A 179 4.58 -17.47 1.62
C GLU A 179 5.41 -16.21 1.34
N ASP A 180 6.52 -16.33 0.60
CA ASP A 180 7.34 -15.19 0.18
C ASP A 180 6.56 -14.20 -0.71
N LEU A 181 5.60 -14.66 -1.51
CA LEU A 181 4.75 -13.78 -2.35
C LEU A 181 3.78 -12.94 -1.51
N LEU A 182 3.27 -13.50 -0.41
CA LEU A 182 2.30 -12.87 0.47
C LEU A 182 2.93 -12.10 1.64
N ASP A 183 4.25 -12.11 1.75
CA ASP A 183 4.97 -11.31 2.72
C ASP A 183 4.76 -9.79 2.48
N ASP A 184 5.23 -8.97 3.42
CA ASP A 184 5.10 -7.52 3.39
C ASP A 184 5.59 -6.93 2.05
N SER A 185 5.02 -5.77 1.68
CA SER A 185 5.30 -5.14 0.38
C SER A 185 6.80 -4.98 0.07
N HIS A 186 7.61 -4.75 1.09
CA HIS A 186 9.04 -4.46 0.98
C HIS A 186 9.94 -5.70 0.95
N SER A 187 9.44 -6.86 1.38
CA SER A 187 10.18 -8.12 1.48
C SER A 187 9.66 -9.20 0.54
N ASN A 188 8.43 -9.04 0.01
CA ASN A 188 7.87 -10.04 -0.89
C ASN A 188 8.73 -10.32 -2.12
N LYS A 189 8.63 -11.57 -2.60
CA LYS A 189 9.38 -12.05 -3.75
C LYS A 189 8.45 -12.64 -4.79
N ALA A 190 8.84 -12.50 -6.06
CA ALA A 190 8.17 -13.19 -7.13
C ALA A 190 8.46 -14.70 -7.05
N PRO A 191 7.46 -15.56 -7.20
CA PRO A 191 7.65 -17.01 -7.27
C PRO A 191 8.14 -17.37 -8.68
N SER A 192 9.45 -17.22 -8.94
CA SER A 192 10.03 -17.35 -10.28
C SER A 192 9.73 -18.70 -10.94
N GLU A 193 9.78 -19.80 -10.19
CA GLU A 193 9.46 -21.14 -10.70
C GLU A 193 8.01 -21.24 -11.21
N VAL A 194 7.07 -20.69 -10.44
CA VAL A 194 5.65 -20.61 -10.85
C VAL A 194 5.50 -19.76 -12.10
N PHE A 195 6.21 -18.63 -12.18
CA PHE A 195 6.15 -17.75 -13.36
C PHE A 195 6.73 -18.42 -14.60
N GLU A 196 7.82 -19.16 -14.50
CA GLU A 196 8.39 -19.94 -15.61
C GLU A 196 7.40 -20.98 -16.14
N ILE A 197 6.71 -21.70 -15.25
CA ILE A 197 5.66 -22.67 -15.64
C ILE A 197 4.51 -21.96 -16.35
N ILE A 198 4.09 -20.79 -15.85
CA ILE A 198 3.01 -20.00 -16.48
C ILE A 198 3.39 -19.59 -17.90
N LEU A 199 4.60 -19.08 -18.09
CA LEU A 199 5.09 -18.63 -19.40
C LEU A 199 5.17 -19.82 -20.38
N ALA A 200 5.73 -20.95 -19.95
CA ALA A 200 5.80 -22.16 -20.77
C ALA A 200 4.40 -22.71 -21.12
N TRP A 201 3.47 -22.72 -20.17
CA TRP A 201 2.09 -23.14 -20.41
C TRP A 201 1.37 -22.22 -21.41
N ALA A 202 1.58 -20.90 -21.31
CA ALA A 202 0.99 -19.94 -22.23
C ALA A 202 1.47 -20.17 -23.68
N GLU A 203 2.77 -20.38 -23.88
CA GLU A 203 3.34 -20.68 -25.22
C GLU A 203 2.84 -22.02 -25.80
N GLN A 204 2.71 -23.04 -24.95
CA GLN A 204 2.25 -24.37 -25.37
C GLN A 204 0.75 -24.40 -25.69
N THR A 205 -0.06 -23.69 -24.90
CA THR A 205 -1.52 -23.69 -25.02
C THR A 205 -1.99 -22.79 -26.17
N TYR A 206 -1.28 -21.70 -26.42
CA TYR A 206 -1.60 -20.73 -27.47
C TYR A 206 -0.46 -20.62 -28.49
N PRO A 207 -0.14 -21.72 -29.21
CA PRO A 207 0.95 -21.73 -30.17
C PRO A 207 0.62 -20.83 -31.36
N GLY A 208 1.59 -20.04 -31.81
CA GLY A 208 1.38 -19.11 -32.91
C GLY A 208 0.84 -17.74 -32.49
N ASN A 209 0.85 -17.43 -31.18
CA ASN A 209 0.74 -16.05 -30.73
C ASN A 209 1.83 -15.20 -31.40
N GLN A 210 1.44 -14.38 -32.36
CA GLN A 210 2.36 -13.45 -33.01
C GLN A 210 2.46 -12.20 -32.16
N LEU A 211 3.67 -11.63 -32.04
CA LEU A 211 3.84 -10.30 -31.49
C LEU A 211 2.90 -9.35 -32.25
N SER A 212 1.83 -8.93 -31.57
CA SER A 212 0.88 -7.98 -32.15
C SER A 212 1.61 -6.69 -32.49
N ALA A 213 1.22 -6.04 -33.58
CA ALA A 213 1.67 -4.67 -33.83
C ALA A 213 1.36 -3.82 -32.58
N PRO A 214 2.23 -2.88 -32.19
CA PRO A 214 1.93 -1.96 -31.10
C PRO A 214 0.54 -1.36 -31.32
N GLN A 215 -0.36 -1.56 -30.36
CA GLN A 215 -1.67 -0.92 -30.42
C GLN A 215 -1.46 0.60 -30.36
N PRO A 216 -2.28 1.40 -31.09
CA PRO A 216 -2.21 2.84 -30.99
C PRO A 216 -2.37 3.29 -29.53
N ASP A 217 -1.78 4.43 -29.21
CA ASP A 217 -1.80 5.03 -27.88
C ASP A 217 -3.25 5.07 -27.36
N LEU A 218 -3.54 4.25 -26.34
CA LEU A 218 -4.86 4.22 -25.72
C LEU A 218 -5.13 5.62 -25.18
N GLN A 219 -6.27 6.20 -25.57
CA GLN A 219 -6.62 7.52 -25.06
C GLN A 219 -6.71 7.45 -23.53
N PRO A 220 -6.01 8.34 -22.81
CA PRO A 220 -6.08 8.40 -21.35
C PRO A 220 -7.53 8.40 -20.87
N CYS A 221 -7.90 7.41 -20.06
CA CYS A 221 -9.24 7.33 -19.51
C CYS A 221 -9.36 8.29 -18.33
N ARG A 222 -10.23 9.30 -18.49
CA ARG A 222 -10.59 10.22 -17.43
C ARG A 222 -11.67 9.62 -16.55
N MET A 223 -11.45 9.63 -15.24
CA MET A 223 -12.48 9.29 -14.26
C MET A 223 -13.04 10.57 -13.64
N SER A 224 -14.33 10.60 -13.35
CA SER A 224 -14.98 11.71 -12.67
C SER A 224 -15.78 11.19 -11.49
N GLY A 225 -15.73 11.91 -10.38
CA GLY A 225 -16.54 11.64 -9.20
C GLY A 225 -17.17 12.91 -8.65
N PRO A 226 -17.75 12.86 -7.44
CA PRO A 226 -18.37 14.03 -6.83
C PRO A 226 -17.32 15.13 -6.60
N GLY A 227 -17.38 16.22 -7.37
CA GLY A 227 -16.52 17.39 -7.20
C GLY A 227 -15.06 17.23 -7.63
N TYR A 228 -14.69 16.11 -8.28
CA TYR A 228 -13.32 15.88 -8.75
C TYR A 228 -13.24 15.17 -10.10
N VAL A 229 -12.10 15.32 -10.76
CA VAL A 229 -11.71 14.62 -11.99
C VAL A 229 -10.32 14.02 -11.80
N GLU A 230 -10.13 12.75 -12.17
CA GLU A 230 -8.83 12.06 -12.15
C GLU A 230 -8.36 11.74 -13.56
N ASP A 231 -7.10 12.08 -13.84
CA ASP A 231 -6.41 11.75 -15.10
C ASP A 231 -5.08 11.05 -14.81
N PRO A 232 -4.69 10.01 -15.56
CA PRO A 232 -3.34 9.47 -15.52
C PRO A 232 -2.36 10.49 -16.08
N VAL A 233 -1.16 10.53 -15.49
CA VAL A 233 -0.10 11.46 -15.87
C VAL A 233 1.24 10.74 -15.94
N ASP A 234 1.98 11.01 -17.01
CA ASP A 234 3.41 10.73 -17.09
C ASP A 234 4.15 11.98 -16.58
N LEU A 235 4.92 11.82 -15.49
CA LEU A 235 5.73 12.89 -14.92
C LEU A 235 7.10 13.01 -15.61
N GLY A 236 7.39 12.13 -16.56
CA GLY A 236 8.67 11.98 -17.22
C GLY A 236 9.67 11.17 -16.37
N GLY A 237 10.70 10.65 -17.05
CA GLY A 237 11.75 9.86 -16.41
C GLY A 237 11.24 8.54 -15.81
N GLY A 238 10.20 7.95 -16.41
CA GLY A 238 9.61 6.66 -16.02
C GLY A 238 8.66 6.70 -14.84
N SER A 239 8.34 7.90 -14.31
CA SER A 239 7.43 8.06 -13.17
C SER A 239 5.98 8.25 -13.64
N ASN A 240 5.12 7.28 -13.32
CA ASN A 240 3.68 7.32 -13.59
C ASN A 240 2.90 7.82 -12.36
N GLY A 241 1.80 8.52 -12.59
CA GLY A 241 0.92 9.02 -11.53
C GLY A 241 -0.53 9.23 -11.95
N LEU A 242 -1.32 9.68 -10.98
CA LEU A 242 -2.70 10.15 -11.14
C LEU A 242 -2.80 11.53 -10.51
N VAL A 243 -3.36 12.49 -11.26
CA VAL A 243 -3.74 13.80 -10.72
C VAL A 243 -5.24 13.83 -10.45
N THR A 244 -5.61 14.19 -9.23
CA THR A 244 -6.98 14.46 -8.81
C THR A 244 -7.18 15.97 -8.80
N ARG A 245 -8.00 16.48 -9.72
CA ARG A 245 -8.32 17.91 -9.82
C ARG A 245 -9.69 18.20 -9.21
N PRO A 246 -9.79 19.26 -8.41
CA PRO A 246 -11.07 19.78 -7.96
C PRO A 246 -11.80 20.48 -9.10
N VAL A 247 -13.14 20.53 -9.05
CA VAL A 247 -13.93 21.36 -9.98
C VAL A 247 -13.63 22.86 -9.79
N ALA A 248 -13.32 23.29 -8.56
CA ALA A 248 -12.96 24.66 -8.22
C ALA A 248 -11.60 24.70 -7.47
N PRO A 249 -10.47 24.87 -8.18
CA PRO A 249 -9.14 24.87 -7.56
C PRO A 249 -8.88 26.09 -6.66
N SER A 250 -8.30 25.85 -5.48
CA SER A 250 -7.88 26.90 -4.53
C SER A 250 -6.43 27.39 -4.77
N GLY A 251 -5.69 26.74 -5.66
CA GLY A 251 -4.25 26.95 -5.86
C GLY A 251 -3.36 26.19 -4.86
N LEU A 252 -3.94 25.39 -3.96
CA LEU A 252 -3.20 24.46 -3.11
C LEU A 252 -2.98 23.12 -3.83
N GLY A 253 -1.73 22.70 -3.90
CA GLY A 253 -1.30 21.40 -4.41
C GLY A 253 -0.89 20.45 -3.28
N LEU A 254 -1.16 19.16 -3.43
CA LEU A 254 -0.69 18.11 -2.53
C LEU A 254 0.00 17.00 -3.31
N ILE A 255 1.26 16.71 -2.96
CA ILE A 255 1.98 15.54 -3.44
C ILE A 255 1.79 14.40 -2.43
N ILE A 256 1.31 13.24 -2.86
CA ILE A 256 1.22 12.03 -2.04
C ILE A 256 2.16 10.97 -2.63
N CYS A 257 3.14 10.54 -1.85
CA CYS A 257 4.18 9.61 -2.28
C CYS A 257 3.97 8.19 -1.74
N ASN A 258 4.66 7.20 -2.34
CA ASN A 258 4.57 5.82 -1.89
C ASN A 258 4.97 5.64 -0.44
N THR A 259 4.34 4.64 0.16
CA THR A 259 4.67 4.12 1.49
C THR A 259 5.23 2.73 1.31
N SER A 260 6.39 2.44 1.90
CA SER A 260 7.06 1.15 1.70
C SER A 260 7.28 0.88 0.21
N CYS A 261 6.85 -0.28 -0.30
CA CYS A 261 6.78 -0.60 -1.72
C CYS A 261 5.30 -0.78 -2.19
N GLU A 262 4.36 -0.13 -1.49
CA GLU A 262 2.95 -0.11 -1.87
C GLU A 262 2.74 0.77 -3.11
N PRO A 263 1.75 0.45 -3.96
CA PRO A 263 1.40 1.30 -5.10
C PRO A 263 0.81 2.64 -4.64
N ARG A 264 0.72 3.60 -5.57
CA ARG A 264 0.23 4.98 -5.36
C ARG A 264 -1.12 5.11 -4.64
N ALA A 265 -1.94 4.05 -4.64
CA ALA A 265 -3.22 4.03 -3.93
C ALA A 265 -3.04 4.08 -2.40
N GLY A 266 -1.91 3.58 -1.89
CA GLY A 266 -1.58 3.49 -0.47
C GLY A 266 -2.38 2.41 0.26
N ILE A 267 -1.92 2.10 1.48
CA ILE A 267 -2.57 1.12 2.36
C ILE A 267 -4.02 1.54 2.62
N GLY A 268 -4.95 0.61 2.42
CA GLY A 268 -6.39 0.85 2.55
C GLY A 268 -6.91 2.03 1.73
N ARG A 269 -6.29 2.31 0.58
CA ARG A 269 -6.66 3.40 -0.33
C ARG A 269 -6.56 4.77 0.34
N PHE A 270 -5.68 4.92 1.34
CA PHE A 270 -5.54 6.18 2.06
C PHE A 270 -5.15 7.35 1.15
N ALA A 271 -4.28 7.13 0.17
CA ALA A 271 -3.90 8.18 -0.77
C ALA A 271 -5.08 8.57 -1.68
N VAL A 272 -5.80 7.58 -2.21
CA VAL A 272 -7.00 7.79 -3.06
C VAL A 272 -8.06 8.60 -2.32
N SER A 273 -8.48 8.11 -1.15
CA SER A 273 -9.52 8.75 -0.33
C SER A 273 -9.11 10.14 0.12
N THR A 274 -7.85 10.35 0.48
CA THR A 274 -7.32 11.69 0.81
C THR A 274 -7.41 12.63 -0.39
N ALA A 275 -6.90 12.24 -1.55
CA ALA A 275 -6.91 13.09 -2.74
C ALA A 275 -8.32 13.48 -3.18
N ARG A 276 -9.24 12.51 -3.21
CA ARG A 276 -10.66 12.75 -3.57
C ARG A 276 -11.38 13.62 -2.54
N THR A 277 -11.15 13.38 -1.24
CA THR A 277 -11.74 14.20 -0.17
C THR A 277 -11.23 15.64 -0.21
N LEU A 278 -9.93 15.85 -0.40
CA LEU A 278 -9.35 17.19 -0.44
C LEU A 278 -9.68 17.93 -1.75
N ALA A 279 -10.00 17.23 -2.83
CA ALA A 279 -10.51 17.86 -4.05
C ALA A 279 -11.87 18.56 -3.81
N LEU A 280 -12.70 18.08 -2.87
CA LEU A 280 -13.92 18.79 -2.46
C LEU A 280 -13.62 20.15 -1.81
N GLU A 281 -12.44 20.30 -1.23
CA GLU A 281 -11.94 21.54 -0.61
C GLU A 281 -11.05 22.37 -1.57
N GLY A 282 -11.07 22.04 -2.86
CA GLY A 282 -10.32 22.76 -3.88
C GLY A 282 -8.83 22.41 -3.97
N VAL A 283 -8.38 21.32 -3.36
CA VAL A 283 -6.96 20.88 -3.42
C VAL A 283 -6.71 20.02 -4.66
N THR A 284 -5.72 20.41 -5.47
CA THR A 284 -5.22 19.56 -6.56
C THR A 284 -4.19 18.59 -6.00
N SER A 285 -4.43 17.29 -6.12
CA SER A 285 -3.55 16.27 -5.56
C SER A 285 -2.86 15.46 -6.66
N LEU A 286 -1.57 15.16 -6.49
CA LEU A 286 -0.81 14.26 -7.37
C LEU A 286 -0.34 13.06 -6.55
N ARG A 287 -0.76 11.87 -6.96
CA ARG A 287 -0.36 10.57 -6.39
C ARG A 287 0.48 9.85 -7.43
N PHE A 288 1.72 9.51 -7.11
CA PHE A 288 2.60 8.92 -8.10
C PHE A 288 3.42 7.78 -7.50
N ASP A 289 3.92 6.92 -8.40
CA ASP A 289 4.80 5.83 -8.04
C ASP A 289 6.25 6.25 -8.23
N PHE A 290 7.09 6.00 -7.22
CA PHE A 290 8.53 6.07 -7.37
C PHE A 290 9.04 5.05 -8.38
N LEU A 291 10.17 5.32 -9.02
CA LEU A 291 10.87 4.35 -9.85
C LEU A 291 11.06 3.02 -9.10
N SER A 292 10.82 1.92 -9.80
CA SER A 292 10.75 0.53 -9.35
C SER A 292 9.63 0.17 -8.36
N MET A 293 8.69 1.10 -8.12
CA MET A 293 7.49 0.89 -7.31
C MET A 293 6.22 1.00 -8.16
N GLY A 294 5.15 0.35 -7.70
CA GLY A 294 3.85 0.34 -8.36
C GLY A 294 3.93 0.09 -9.87
N ASP A 295 3.47 1.03 -10.69
CA ASP A 295 3.51 0.94 -12.15
C ASP A 295 4.56 1.83 -12.84
N SER A 296 5.40 2.54 -12.08
CA SER A 296 6.55 3.26 -12.64
C SER A 296 7.62 2.30 -13.14
N ASP A 297 8.50 2.80 -14.01
CA ASP A 297 9.52 1.98 -14.66
C ASP A 297 10.42 1.26 -13.65
N ALA A 298 10.87 0.07 -14.04
CA ALA A 298 11.67 -0.79 -13.16
C ALA A 298 13.13 -0.32 -13.02
N GLU A 299 13.56 0.68 -13.79
CA GLU A 299 14.92 1.19 -13.77
C GLU A 299 15.16 2.09 -12.55
N GLY A 300 16.01 1.65 -11.63
CA GLY A 300 16.41 2.43 -10.47
C GLY A 300 16.69 1.61 -9.22
N GLU A 301 17.12 2.28 -8.16
CA GLU A 301 17.28 1.67 -6.84
C GLU A 301 15.89 1.42 -6.22
N GLY A 302 15.58 0.16 -5.92
CA GLY A 302 14.27 -0.26 -5.38
C GLY A 302 14.19 -0.29 -3.87
N HIS A 303 15.29 -0.05 -3.15
CA HIS A 303 15.26 0.01 -1.71
C HIS A 303 14.50 1.24 -1.21
N MET A 304 13.51 1.02 -0.34
CA MET A 304 12.57 2.02 0.18
C MET A 304 13.21 3.28 0.83
N TYR A 305 14.45 3.19 1.32
CA TYR A 305 15.17 4.33 1.96
C TYR A 305 16.46 4.78 1.27
N LEU A 306 17.08 3.96 0.41
CA LEU A 306 18.44 4.23 -0.06
C LEU A 306 18.47 5.00 -1.38
N ALA A 307 17.37 4.96 -2.13
CA ALA A 307 17.21 5.74 -3.34
C ALA A 307 17.07 7.23 -3.02
N ASP A 308 17.75 8.09 -3.79
CA ASP A 308 17.45 9.52 -3.81
C ASP A 308 16.18 9.77 -4.61
N ARG A 309 15.12 10.20 -3.93
CA ARG A 309 13.80 10.46 -4.52
C ARG A 309 13.59 11.94 -4.87
N ASN A 310 14.52 12.83 -4.53
CA ASN A 310 14.39 14.27 -4.79
C ASN A 310 14.12 14.62 -6.27
N PRO A 311 14.74 13.95 -7.27
CA PRO A 311 14.42 14.21 -8.67
C PRO A 311 12.95 13.92 -9.03
N GLU A 312 12.34 12.91 -8.40
CA GLU A 312 10.94 12.56 -8.64
C GLU A 312 10.00 13.59 -8.00
N PHE A 313 10.31 14.06 -6.79
CA PHE A 313 9.58 15.17 -6.15
C PHE A 313 9.68 16.47 -6.94
N ALA A 314 10.85 16.79 -7.53
CA ALA A 314 11.01 17.97 -8.36
C ALA A 314 10.13 17.93 -9.62
N ARG A 315 9.99 16.74 -10.25
CA ARG A 315 9.06 16.54 -11.39
C ARG A 315 7.60 16.67 -10.96
N ALA A 316 7.22 16.04 -9.85
CA ALA A 316 5.88 16.13 -9.27
C ALA A 316 5.51 17.58 -8.92
N GLU A 317 6.46 18.33 -8.36
CA GLU A 317 6.28 19.74 -8.06
C GLU A 317 6.09 20.57 -9.34
N ALA A 318 7.02 20.44 -10.30
CA ALA A 318 6.94 21.17 -11.56
C ALA A 318 5.61 20.91 -12.29
N PHE A 319 5.12 19.66 -12.25
CA PHE A 319 3.80 19.31 -12.76
C PHE A 319 2.67 20.09 -12.06
N LEU A 320 2.62 20.07 -10.72
CA LEU A 320 1.58 20.78 -9.96
C LEU A 320 1.65 22.31 -10.14
N ARG A 321 2.86 22.88 -10.26
CA ARG A 321 3.06 24.29 -10.63
C ARG A 321 2.43 24.59 -12.00
N GLY A 322 2.64 23.70 -12.98
CA GLY A 322 1.99 23.76 -14.29
C GLY A 322 0.46 23.63 -14.24
N GLN A 323 -0.10 23.01 -13.20
CA GLN A 323 -1.54 22.98 -12.93
C GLN A 323 -2.07 24.24 -12.21
N GLY A 324 -1.22 25.26 -11.99
CA GLY A 324 -1.59 26.50 -11.32
C GLY A 324 -1.51 26.46 -9.79
N CYS A 325 -0.86 25.44 -9.20
CA CYS A 325 -0.69 25.38 -7.75
C CYS A 325 0.37 26.41 -7.29
N THR A 326 -0.02 27.35 -6.44
CA THR A 326 0.86 28.38 -5.87
C THR A 326 1.46 27.98 -4.53
N LYS A 327 0.83 27.04 -3.81
CA LYS A 327 1.37 26.43 -2.60
C LYS A 327 1.36 24.92 -2.76
N ILE A 328 2.42 24.23 -2.36
CA ILE A 328 2.53 22.77 -2.51
C ILE A 328 2.95 22.15 -1.18
N ALA A 329 2.14 21.21 -0.71
CA ALA A 329 2.43 20.37 0.44
C ALA A 329 2.80 18.95 0.00
N VAL A 330 3.51 18.22 0.85
CA VAL A 330 3.82 16.81 0.68
C VAL A 330 3.22 15.99 1.82
N LEU A 331 2.53 14.91 1.47
CA LEU A 331 2.07 13.87 2.39
C LEU A 331 2.94 12.62 2.22
N GLY A 332 3.46 12.12 3.33
CA GLY A 332 4.15 10.85 3.41
C GLY A 332 3.71 10.01 4.60
N VAL A 333 3.82 8.69 4.47
CA VAL A 333 3.62 7.71 5.56
C VAL A 333 4.83 6.78 5.58
N CYS A 334 5.32 6.39 6.76
CA CYS A 334 6.51 5.53 6.94
C CYS A 334 7.74 6.00 6.13
N SER A 335 8.17 5.25 5.11
CA SER A 335 9.26 5.66 4.22
C SER A 335 8.90 6.84 3.33
N GLY A 336 7.63 7.01 2.99
CA GLY A 336 7.15 8.21 2.31
C GLY A 336 7.40 9.45 3.16
N SER A 337 7.20 9.39 4.47
CA SER A 337 7.52 10.49 5.39
C SER A 337 9.02 10.82 5.42
N PHE A 338 9.87 9.79 5.44
CA PHE A 338 11.31 9.95 5.37
C PHE A 338 11.73 10.73 4.11
N HIS A 339 11.12 10.42 2.98
CA HIS A 339 11.36 11.09 1.71
C HIS A 339 10.73 12.48 1.65
N ALA A 340 9.52 12.66 2.18
CA ALA A 340 8.85 13.96 2.25
C ALA A 340 9.66 14.99 3.05
N ILE A 341 10.25 14.59 4.18
CA ILE A 341 11.14 15.46 4.96
C ILE A 341 12.37 15.87 4.15
N ARG A 342 12.98 14.92 3.40
CA ARG A 342 14.18 15.18 2.59
C ARG A 342 13.88 16.06 1.39
N ALA A 343 12.82 15.75 0.65
CA ALA A 343 12.36 16.53 -0.49
C ALA A 343 12.04 17.95 -0.05
N THR A 344 11.27 18.12 1.02
CA THR A 344 10.95 19.46 1.55
C THR A 344 12.19 20.14 2.10
N SER A 345 13.18 19.43 2.64
CA SER A 345 14.44 20.05 3.05
C SER A 345 15.29 20.56 1.87
N ALA A 346 15.28 19.82 0.75
CA ALA A 346 16.14 20.08 -0.41
C ALA A 346 15.49 21.01 -1.46
N LEU A 347 14.18 20.94 -1.63
CA LEU A 347 13.41 21.73 -2.59
C LEU A 347 12.75 22.90 -1.84
N GLU A 348 13.34 24.09 -1.95
CA GLU A 348 12.90 25.28 -1.20
C GLU A 348 11.46 25.71 -1.54
N THR A 349 10.99 25.31 -2.71
CA THR A 349 9.68 25.59 -3.28
C THR A 349 8.57 24.67 -2.76
N LEU A 350 8.90 23.64 -1.98
CA LEU A 350 7.93 22.88 -1.20
C LEU A 350 7.70 23.56 0.16
N ASP A 351 6.45 23.94 0.41
CA ASP A 351 6.06 24.80 1.52
C ASP A 351 5.86 24.03 2.83
N ARG A 352 5.25 22.84 2.72
CA ARG A 352 4.77 22.08 3.88
C ARG A 352 4.97 20.58 3.71
N ALA A 353 5.26 19.88 4.80
CA ALA A 353 5.27 18.42 4.84
C ALA A 353 4.43 17.89 6.01
N TYR A 354 3.59 16.91 5.72
CA TYR A 354 2.80 16.17 6.70
C TYR A 354 3.25 14.71 6.67
N CYS A 355 3.78 14.25 7.80
CA CYS A 355 4.59 13.04 7.87
C CYS A 355 4.06 12.12 8.97
N VAL A 356 3.55 10.96 8.57
CA VAL A 356 2.99 9.96 9.50
C VAL A 356 3.98 8.82 9.70
N SER A 357 4.16 8.37 10.94
CA SER A 357 4.94 7.17 11.32
C SER A 357 6.35 7.12 10.73
N SER A 358 7.06 8.26 10.70
CA SER A 358 8.34 8.39 9.99
C SER A 358 9.51 7.78 10.75
N ARG A 359 10.33 6.97 10.08
CA ARG A 359 11.74 6.85 10.46
C ARG A 359 12.47 8.13 10.02
N LEU A 360 13.28 8.73 10.89
CA LEU A 360 13.89 10.03 10.62
C LEU A 360 15.28 9.90 9.98
N VAL A 361 16.05 8.89 10.40
CA VAL A 361 17.39 8.60 9.88
C VAL A 361 17.47 7.13 9.46
N TRP A 362 18.11 6.90 8.30
CA TRP A 362 18.40 5.57 7.78
C TRP A 362 19.87 5.51 7.37
N GLN A 363 20.56 4.44 7.77
CA GLN A 363 21.93 4.15 7.38
C GLN A 363 22.00 2.78 6.68
N LYS A 364 22.93 2.63 5.74
CA LYS A 364 23.18 1.35 5.08
C LYS A 364 23.62 0.32 6.14
N GLY A 365 22.84 -0.74 6.32
CA GLY A 365 23.03 -1.75 7.37
C GLY A 365 21.98 -1.71 8.50
N ASP A 366 21.10 -0.71 8.51
CA ASP A 366 19.92 -0.72 9.38
C ASP A 366 18.96 -1.87 8.98
N SER A 367 18.42 -2.57 9.97
CA SER A 367 17.49 -3.70 9.73
C SER A 367 16.08 -3.21 9.38
N LEU A 368 15.43 -3.93 8.46
CA LEU A 368 14.01 -3.79 8.10
C LEU A 368 13.10 -4.79 8.84
N ASP A 369 13.69 -5.73 9.59
CA ASP A 369 13.00 -6.85 10.23
C ASP A 369 11.89 -6.37 11.21
N PRO A 370 10.65 -6.89 11.07
CA PRO A 370 9.52 -6.58 11.95
C PRO A 370 9.84 -6.72 13.45
N GLN A 371 10.66 -7.69 13.84
CA GLN A 371 11.05 -7.89 15.24
C GLN A 371 11.89 -6.74 15.78
N PHE A 372 12.56 -5.97 14.92
CA PHE A 372 13.29 -4.76 15.29
C PHE A 372 12.48 -3.46 15.08
N ARG A 373 11.37 -3.53 14.32
CA ARG A 373 10.35 -2.47 14.21
C ARG A 373 9.40 -2.45 15.43
N ASP A 374 8.87 -3.59 15.84
CA ASP A 374 7.85 -3.74 16.91
C ASP A 374 8.42 -3.91 18.33
N GLN A 375 9.72 -4.16 18.48
CA GLN A 375 10.35 -4.04 19.80
C GLN A 375 10.42 -2.58 20.30
N GLY A 376 10.00 -1.64 19.47
CA GLY A 376 10.01 -0.21 19.72
C GLY A 376 8.91 0.34 20.62
N LYS A 377 8.24 -0.45 21.49
CA LYS A 377 7.35 0.14 22.51
C LYS A 377 8.07 1.31 23.17
N ALA A 378 7.52 2.51 22.99
CA ALA A 378 8.15 3.71 23.51
C ALA A 378 8.41 3.54 25.01
N THR A 379 9.47 4.19 25.48
CA THR A 379 9.88 4.14 26.90
C THR A 379 8.69 4.43 27.85
N VAL A 380 7.69 5.20 27.39
CA VAL A 380 6.46 5.56 28.12
C VAL A 380 5.54 4.35 28.37
N SER A 381 5.37 3.42 27.42
CA SER A 381 4.53 2.23 27.58
C SER A 381 5.12 1.24 28.59
N TYR A 382 6.45 1.15 28.67
CA TYR A 382 7.14 0.39 29.72
C TYR A 382 6.96 1.04 31.11
N VAL A 383 7.07 2.37 31.21
CA VAL A 383 6.89 3.10 32.48
C VAL A 383 5.43 3.03 32.98
N ALA A 384 4.45 3.00 32.07
CA ALA A 384 3.04 2.77 32.40
C ALA A 384 2.81 1.33 32.93
N GLY A 385 3.47 0.32 32.34
CA GLY A 385 3.46 -1.06 32.82
C GLY A 385 4.06 -1.22 34.23
N VAL A 386 5.03 -0.38 34.60
CA VAL A 386 5.62 -0.31 35.96
C VAL A 386 4.68 0.36 36.97
N ARG A 387 3.60 1.04 36.54
CA ARG A 387 2.56 1.57 37.44
C ARG A 387 1.35 0.65 37.61
N ASN A 388 1.32 -0.48 36.91
CA ASN A 388 0.22 -1.45 37.01
C ASN A 388 0.45 -2.40 38.22
N PRO A 389 -0.47 -2.46 39.21
CA PRO A 389 -0.33 -3.31 40.39
C PRO A 389 -0.21 -4.82 40.07
N GLU A 390 -0.79 -5.25 38.95
CA GLU A 390 -0.71 -6.63 38.44
C GLU A 390 0.72 -7.02 38.02
N THR A 391 1.49 -6.09 37.46
CA THR A 391 2.87 -6.30 37.02
C THR A 391 3.81 -6.48 38.22
N TRP A 392 3.58 -5.75 39.32
CA TRP A 392 4.33 -5.91 40.58
C TRP A 392 4.03 -7.25 41.27
N LYS A 393 2.77 -7.73 41.21
CA LYS A 393 2.41 -9.07 41.69
C LYS A 393 3.15 -10.18 40.91
N ARG A 394 3.36 -10.02 39.61
CA ARG A 394 4.14 -10.96 38.77
C ARG A 394 5.65 -10.86 39.02
N LEU A 395 6.16 -9.65 39.29
CA LEU A 395 7.57 -9.42 39.64
C LEU A 395 7.97 -10.12 40.96
N ILE A 396 7.08 -10.14 41.95
CA ILE A 396 7.30 -10.78 43.26
C ILE A 396 7.17 -12.32 43.18
N LYS A 397 6.48 -12.86 42.17
CA LYS A 397 6.32 -14.30 41.94
C LYS A 397 7.45 -14.96 41.13
N GLY A 398 8.40 -14.18 40.58
CA GLY A 398 9.58 -14.72 39.89
C GLY A 398 9.38 -15.09 38.41
N ASP A 399 8.27 -14.71 37.79
CA ASP A 399 7.92 -15.08 36.40
C ASP A 399 8.52 -14.14 35.32
N ILE A 400 9.48 -13.27 35.66
CA ILE A 400 10.10 -12.33 34.72
C ILE A 400 11.61 -12.27 34.96
N ASP A 401 12.39 -12.44 33.89
CA ASP A 401 13.86 -12.34 33.88
C ASP A 401 14.30 -10.86 34.01
N VAL A 402 14.36 -10.37 35.25
CA VAL A 402 14.77 -9.00 35.64
C VAL A 402 16.13 -8.59 35.02
N PRO A 403 17.17 -9.46 34.98
CA PRO A 403 18.41 -9.21 34.25
C PRO A 403 18.22 -8.87 32.77
N ALA A 404 17.27 -9.51 32.08
CA ALA A 404 17.00 -9.23 30.67
C ALA A 404 16.35 -7.86 30.48
N VAL A 405 15.39 -7.48 31.31
CA VAL A 405 14.75 -6.15 31.26
C VAL A 405 15.77 -5.04 31.57
N LEU A 406 16.61 -5.21 32.58
CA LEU A 406 17.67 -4.25 32.90
C LEU A 406 18.70 -4.14 31.77
N ARG A 407 19.07 -5.25 31.13
CA ARG A 407 20.00 -5.26 29.99
C ARG A 407 19.41 -4.54 28.77
N THR A 408 18.12 -4.72 28.50
CA THR A 408 17.41 -4.02 27.42
C THR A 408 17.29 -2.51 27.71
N LEU A 409 16.97 -2.13 28.95
CA LEU A 409 16.93 -0.72 29.37
C LEU A 409 18.31 -0.07 29.34
N TRP A 410 19.36 -0.78 29.78
CA TRP A 410 20.74 -0.27 29.76
C TRP A 410 21.29 -0.19 28.33
N GLY A 411 21.00 -1.19 27.49
CA GLY A 411 21.30 -1.16 26.06
C GLY A 411 20.66 0.03 25.36
N ARG A 412 19.39 0.33 25.67
CA ARG A 412 18.68 1.50 25.12
C ARG A 412 19.19 2.83 25.66
N LEU A 413 19.57 2.92 26.93
CA LEU A 413 20.21 4.11 27.49
C LEU A 413 21.56 4.38 26.79
N LEU A 414 22.35 3.32 26.55
CA LEU A 414 23.59 3.39 25.77
C LEU A 414 23.33 3.78 24.31
N THR A 415 22.24 3.32 23.68
CA THR A 415 21.84 3.74 22.33
C THR A 415 21.40 5.20 22.31
N LYS A 416 20.61 5.70 23.29
CA LYS A 416 20.24 7.12 23.44
C LYS A 416 21.47 8.00 23.63
N VAL A 417 22.47 7.53 24.39
CA VAL A 417 23.76 8.21 24.58
C VAL A 417 24.60 8.18 23.30
N LYS A 418 24.70 7.04 22.61
CA LYS A 418 25.40 6.92 21.31
C LYS A 418 24.73 7.75 20.21
N ALA A 419 23.41 7.83 20.14
CA ALA A 419 22.66 8.64 19.18
C ALA A 419 22.81 10.14 19.47
N ARG A 420 22.86 10.55 20.76
CA ARG A 420 23.26 11.90 21.17
C ARG A 420 24.70 12.23 20.77
N LEU A 421 25.60 11.25 20.83
CA LEU A 421 27.02 11.39 20.45
C LEU A 421 27.24 11.30 18.93
N ASN A 422 26.34 10.66 18.17
CA ASN A 422 26.43 10.53 16.72
C ASN A 422 25.84 11.76 16.00
N SER A 423 26.41 12.93 16.30
CA SER A 423 25.99 14.23 15.78
C SER A 423 26.00 14.30 14.26
N LYS A 424 26.86 13.51 13.59
CA LYS A 424 27.02 13.46 12.13
C LYS A 424 25.79 12.89 11.41
N ALA A 425 25.21 11.80 11.89
CA ALA A 425 24.06 11.15 11.24
C ALA A 425 22.78 11.98 11.31
N SER A 426 22.62 12.75 12.38
CA SER A 426 21.44 13.58 12.64
C SER A 426 21.59 15.04 12.22
N ALA A 427 22.80 15.46 11.80
CA ALA A 427 23.05 16.83 11.35
C ALA A 427 22.25 17.20 10.09
N PRO A 428 22.19 16.37 9.02
CA PRO A 428 21.41 16.70 7.83
C PRO A 428 19.92 16.89 8.14
N LEU A 429 19.36 16.02 8.99
CA LEU A 429 17.96 16.16 9.44
C LEU A 429 17.74 17.48 10.18
N ARG A 430 18.58 17.80 11.17
CA ARG A 430 18.43 19.06 11.93
C ARG A 430 18.60 20.29 11.03
N GLN A 431 19.54 20.26 10.09
CA GLN A 431 19.75 21.34 9.14
C GLN A 431 18.55 21.49 8.21
N GLY A 432 18.00 20.38 7.70
CA GLY A 432 16.79 20.38 6.89
C GLY A 432 15.58 20.97 7.61
N VAL A 433 15.32 20.53 8.84
CA VAL A 433 14.24 21.09 9.69
C VAL A 433 14.44 22.60 9.91
N ALA A 434 15.67 23.02 10.24
CA ALA A 434 15.98 24.44 10.42
C ALA A 434 15.84 25.24 9.12
N ALA A 435 16.19 24.67 7.97
CA ALA A 435 16.03 25.29 6.66
C ALA A 435 14.54 25.45 6.29
N ILE A 436 13.70 24.45 6.58
CA ILE A 436 12.25 24.53 6.39
C ILE A 436 11.67 25.66 7.25
N SER A 437 12.02 25.67 8.55
CA SER A 437 11.55 26.69 9.48
C SER A 437 12.02 28.09 9.10
N GLY A 438 13.30 28.24 8.72
CA GLY A 438 13.93 29.53 8.41
C GLY A 438 13.31 30.26 7.22
N ARG A 439 12.70 29.53 6.28
CA ARG A 439 11.97 30.10 5.14
C ARG A 439 10.45 30.16 5.33
N GLY A 440 9.97 29.92 6.56
CA GLY A 440 8.54 30.00 6.90
C GLY A 440 7.72 28.78 6.50
N GLY A 441 8.37 27.66 6.15
CA GLY A 441 7.70 26.39 5.86
C GLY A 441 7.20 25.69 7.12
N ALA A 442 6.41 24.63 6.95
CA ALA A 442 5.84 23.87 8.05
C ALA A 442 6.09 22.37 7.93
N LEU A 443 6.32 21.70 9.06
CA LEU A 443 6.45 20.25 9.13
C LEU A 443 5.60 19.73 10.29
N ARG A 444 4.69 18.80 9.99
CA ARG A 444 3.90 18.11 10.99
C ARG A 444 4.27 16.64 11.06
N LEU A 445 4.72 16.20 12.23
CA LEU A 445 5.01 14.80 12.53
C LEU A 445 3.84 14.19 13.28
N VAL A 446 3.26 13.11 12.74
CA VAL A 446 2.19 12.34 13.39
C VAL A 446 2.73 10.95 13.70
N MET A 447 2.69 10.54 14.96
CA MET A 447 3.32 9.29 15.41
C MET A 447 2.42 8.53 16.38
N GLY A 448 2.54 7.20 16.37
CA GLY A 448 1.93 6.34 17.39
C GLY A 448 2.67 6.40 18.71
N LEU A 449 1.98 6.22 19.84
CA LEU A 449 2.64 6.19 21.14
C LEU A 449 3.64 5.03 21.24
N GLU A 450 3.34 3.89 20.62
CA GLU A 450 4.23 2.73 20.62
C GLU A 450 5.26 2.73 19.48
N ASP A 451 5.32 3.79 18.67
CA ASP A 451 6.23 3.87 17.53
C ASP A 451 7.66 4.22 17.96
N SER A 452 8.63 3.41 17.52
CA SER A 452 10.06 3.60 17.74
C SER A 452 10.60 4.98 17.28
N SER A 453 9.92 5.62 16.33
CA SER A 453 10.26 6.96 15.81
C SER A 453 10.22 8.05 16.87
N LEU A 454 9.41 7.91 17.93
CA LEU A 454 9.39 8.84 19.06
C LEU A 454 10.73 8.87 19.80
N ASP A 455 11.32 7.70 20.06
CA ASP A 455 12.62 7.60 20.73
C ASP A 455 13.75 8.16 19.84
N GLU A 456 13.62 8.03 18.52
CA GLU A 456 14.54 8.62 17.53
C GLU A 456 14.47 10.16 17.55
N LEU A 457 13.25 10.71 17.52
CA LEU A 457 13.00 12.15 17.56
C LEU A 457 13.52 12.76 18.86
N GLU A 458 13.29 12.11 20.01
CA GLU A 458 13.85 12.56 21.29
C GLU A 458 15.38 12.52 21.33
N SER A 459 15.98 11.51 20.69
CA SER A 459 17.44 11.40 20.60
C SER A 459 18.05 12.57 19.84
N TYR A 460 17.38 13.05 18.79
CA TYR A 460 17.88 14.13 17.94
C TYR A 460 17.50 15.54 18.42
N PHE A 461 16.28 15.71 18.94
CA PHE A 461 15.72 17.02 19.30
C PHE A 461 15.55 17.21 20.83
N GLY A 462 15.99 16.25 21.64
CA GLY A 462 15.92 16.31 23.10
C GLY A 462 14.56 15.86 23.65
N PRO A 463 14.37 15.90 24.98
CA PRO A 463 13.17 15.37 25.64
C PRO A 463 11.88 15.92 25.03
N ARG A 464 10.90 15.05 24.78
CA ARG A 464 9.61 15.40 24.13
C ARG A 464 9.77 16.17 22.82
N ALA A 465 10.87 15.96 22.11
CA ALA A 465 11.25 16.68 20.90
C ALA A 465 11.24 18.21 21.06
N GLY A 466 11.54 18.75 22.26
CA GLY A 466 11.36 20.17 22.53
C GLY A 466 12.16 21.13 21.64
N ARG A 467 13.31 20.73 21.08
CA ARG A 467 14.04 21.56 20.10
C ARG A 467 13.40 21.55 18.70
N PHE A 468 12.58 20.56 18.40
CA PHE A 468 11.80 20.49 17.17
C PHE A 468 10.61 21.45 17.27
N THR A 469 9.74 21.28 18.26
CA THR A 469 8.49 22.05 18.40
C THR A 469 8.67 23.52 18.75
N ARG A 470 9.86 23.94 19.21
CA ARG A 470 10.18 25.36 19.41
C ARG A 470 10.50 26.11 18.13
N GLN A 471 10.79 25.41 17.03
CA GLN A 471 11.05 26.04 15.75
C GLN A 471 9.72 26.45 15.09
N PRO A 472 9.61 27.67 14.54
CA PRO A 472 8.41 28.10 13.83
C PRO A 472 7.99 27.10 12.73
N GLY A 473 6.68 26.81 12.66
CA GLY A 473 6.11 25.88 11.67
C GLY A 473 6.28 24.39 11.97
N MET A 474 7.02 24.02 13.02
CA MET A 474 7.29 22.62 13.37
C MET A 474 6.30 22.14 14.43
N SER A 475 5.52 21.10 14.14
CA SER A 475 4.51 20.59 15.06
C SER A 475 4.49 19.07 15.11
N MET A 476 3.98 18.54 16.22
CA MET A 476 3.91 17.10 16.46
C MET A 476 2.55 16.73 17.03
N LEU A 477 2.01 15.60 16.57
CA LEU A 477 0.83 14.94 17.12
C LEU A 477 1.20 13.51 17.49
N VAL A 478 0.84 13.09 18.71
CA VAL A 478 0.99 11.71 19.15
C VAL A 478 -0.40 11.14 19.35
N ILE A 479 -0.69 10.03 18.69
CA ILE A 479 -1.96 9.30 18.75
C ILE A 479 -1.67 7.95 19.42
N ASP A 480 -2.47 7.58 20.41
CA ASP A 480 -2.19 6.40 21.25
C ASP A 480 -2.19 5.09 20.44
N ASP A 481 -3.31 4.80 19.77
CA ASP A 481 -3.52 3.58 18.98
C ASP A 481 -3.27 3.78 17.47
N LEU A 482 -2.31 4.64 17.09
CA LEU A 482 -1.95 4.81 15.69
C LEU A 482 -1.16 3.60 15.20
N ASP A 483 -1.75 2.83 14.31
CA ASP A 483 -1.07 1.74 13.64
C ASP A 483 -0.09 2.29 12.59
N HIS A 484 1.09 1.68 12.49
CA HIS A 484 2.23 2.26 11.77
C HIS A 484 1.96 2.53 10.28
N GLY A 485 1.20 1.64 9.62
CA GLY A 485 0.89 1.70 8.19
C GLY A 485 -0.41 2.40 7.82
N LEU A 486 -1.21 2.85 8.80
CA LEU A 486 -2.59 3.32 8.59
C LEU A 486 -3.52 2.25 7.97
N ALA A 487 -3.33 1.01 8.39
CA ALA A 487 -4.16 -0.14 8.09
C ALA A 487 -5.55 -0.07 8.74
N LYS A 488 -5.74 0.66 9.87
CA LYS A 488 -7.07 0.84 10.49
C LYS A 488 -7.81 2.06 9.92
N ALA A 489 -9.10 1.90 9.61
CA ALA A 489 -9.96 2.96 9.06
C ALA A 489 -10.11 4.13 10.03
N ALA A 490 -10.24 3.85 11.32
CA ALA A 490 -10.31 4.87 12.37
C ALA A 490 -9.06 5.76 12.37
N ASN A 491 -7.88 5.17 12.20
CA ASN A 491 -6.61 5.90 12.14
C ASN A 491 -6.51 6.73 10.85
N ARG A 492 -6.88 6.18 9.69
CA ARG A 492 -6.99 6.95 8.45
C ARG A 492 -7.89 8.18 8.61
N ALA A 493 -9.05 8.03 9.27
CA ALA A 493 -9.98 9.13 9.49
C ALA A 493 -9.41 10.22 10.43
N ILE A 494 -8.74 9.82 11.52
CA ILE A 494 -8.08 10.77 12.44
C ILE A 494 -6.98 11.54 11.70
N VAL A 495 -6.14 10.84 10.95
CA VAL A 495 -5.03 11.43 10.20
C VAL A 495 -5.53 12.37 9.10
N LEU A 496 -6.59 12.00 8.37
CA LEU A 496 -7.18 12.87 7.35
C LEU A 496 -7.75 14.16 7.98
N LYS A 497 -8.43 14.05 9.12
CA LYS A 497 -8.95 15.22 9.85
C LYS A 497 -7.82 16.17 10.29
N ASP A 498 -6.74 15.63 10.84
CA ASP A 498 -5.59 16.44 11.26
C ASP A 498 -4.82 17.03 10.06
N LEU A 499 -4.74 16.30 8.95
CA LEU A 499 -4.20 16.82 7.68
C LEU A 499 -5.01 18.01 7.16
N LYS A 500 -6.35 17.95 7.16
CA LYS A 500 -7.20 19.08 6.78
C LYS A 500 -6.89 20.32 7.63
N ALA A 501 -6.81 20.14 8.96
CA ALA A 501 -6.46 21.23 9.87
C ALA A 501 -5.06 21.79 9.62
N PHE A 502 -4.07 20.95 9.31
CA PHE A 502 -2.72 21.37 8.97
C PHE A 502 -2.62 22.14 7.64
N LEU A 503 -3.51 21.84 6.69
CA LEU A 503 -3.62 22.53 5.41
C LEU A 503 -4.50 23.79 5.48
N ASP A 504 -4.97 24.18 6.68
CA ASP A 504 -5.87 25.30 6.90
C ASP A 504 -7.22 25.14 6.17
N LEU A 505 -7.71 23.90 6.04
CA LEU A 505 -8.98 23.55 5.38
C LEU A 505 -10.10 23.32 6.41
N GLY A 506 -11.31 23.75 6.06
CA GLY A 506 -12.50 23.80 6.93
C GLY A 506 -13.16 22.45 7.21
#